data_AF-A0A0N8K104-F1
#
_entry.id   AF-A0A0N8K104-F1
#
_cell.length_a   1.000
_cell.length_b   1.000
_cell.length_c   1.000
_cell.angle_alpha   90.00
_cell.angle_beta   90.00
_cell.angle_gamma   90.00
#
_symmetry.space_group_name_H-M   'P 1'
#
loop_
_entity.id
_entity.type
_entity.pdbx_description
1 polymer ?
#
loop_
_entity_poly.entity_id
_entity_poly.type
_entity_poly.pdbx_seq_one_letter_code
_entity_poly.pdbx_strand_id
1 'polypeptide(L)'
;MVVNTIHWFRKGLRLHDNPSLKESIQGADTVRCVYILDPWFAGSSNVGISRWRFLLQCLEDLDASLRKLNSRLFVIRGQPTDVFPRLFKEWSIKRLSYEYDSEPFGKERDAAIRKLASEAGVEVVVRISHTLYDLDKIIELNGGQSPLTYKRFQTLISRMEAVETPVESITAEVMGKCTTPVFDDHDDKFGVPSLEELGKWGHFCCVC
;
A
#
# COMPACT_ATOMS: atom_id res chain seq x y z
N MET A 1 3.33 6.79 25.21
CA MET A 1 2.91 7.66 24.09
C MET A 1 2.14 6.78 23.13
N VAL A 2 0.98 7.22 22.65
CA VAL A 2 0.15 6.42 21.73
C VAL A 2 0.78 6.44 20.34
N VAL A 3 1.03 5.27 19.77
CA VAL A 3 1.60 5.08 18.44
C VAL A 3 0.48 4.75 17.45
N ASN A 4 0.11 5.73 16.63
CA ASN A 4 -0.88 5.57 15.56
C ASN A 4 -0.18 5.31 14.23
N THR A 5 -0.52 4.21 13.58
CA THR A 5 0.10 3.77 12.34
C THR A 5 -0.91 3.74 11.20
N ILE A 6 -0.46 4.16 10.01
CA ILE A 6 -1.14 3.86 8.75
C ILE A 6 -0.37 2.76 8.03
N HIS A 7 -1.08 1.76 7.53
CA HIS A 7 -0.59 0.86 6.49
C HIS A 7 -1.25 1.19 5.16
N TRP A 8 -0.46 1.60 4.18
CA TRP A 8 -0.94 2.02 2.86
C TRP A 8 -0.84 0.89 1.84
N PHE A 9 -2.00 0.35 1.50
CA PHE A 9 -2.19 -0.64 0.46
C PHE A 9 -2.18 -0.03 -0.94
N ARG A 10 -1.49 -0.69 -1.87
CA ARG A 10 -1.40 -0.29 -3.29
C ARG A 10 -1.45 -1.52 -4.22
N LYS A 11 -0.39 -2.34 -4.24
CA LYS A 11 -0.30 -3.59 -5.02
C LYS A 11 -0.56 -4.82 -4.15
N GLY A 12 0.13 -4.96 -3.03
CA GLY A 12 -0.03 -6.06 -2.07
C GLY A 12 -1.34 -6.05 -1.29
N LEU A 13 -2.48 -6.19 -1.97
CA LEU A 13 -3.83 -6.27 -1.39
C LEU A 13 -4.06 -7.63 -0.69
N ARG A 14 -3.24 -7.94 0.32
CA ARG A 14 -3.24 -9.22 1.04
C ARG A 14 -2.77 -9.07 2.48
N LEU A 15 -3.23 -9.99 3.33
CA LEU A 15 -2.83 -10.10 4.74
C LEU A 15 -1.72 -11.13 4.98
N HIS A 16 -1.53 -12.08 4.05
CA HIS A 16 -0.44 -13.05 4.10
C HIS A 16 0.82 -12.47 3.44
N ASP A 17 2.00 -12.87 3.94
CA ASP A 17 3.29 -12.44 3.40
C ASP A 17 3.37 -10.93 3.15
N ASN A 18 2.96 -10.15 4.15
CA ASN A 18 3.00 -8.69 4.12
C ASN A 18 3.91 -8.19 5.25
N PRO A 19 5.24 -8.17 5.03
CA PRO A 19 6.21 -7.73 6.03
C PRO A 19 5.98 -6.28 6.46
N SER A 20 5.61 -5.40 5.52
CA SER A 20 5.32 -4.00 5.82
C SER A 20 4.12 -3.83 6.75
N LEU A 21 3.06 -4.63 6.58
CA LEU A 21 1.90 -4.61 7.49
C LEU A 21 2.26 -5.19 8.86
N LYS A 22 3.00 -6.32 8.91
CA LYS A 22 3.41 -6.93 10.18
C LYS A 22 4.22 -5.97 11.03
N GLU A 23 5.22 -5.31 10.45
CA GLU A 23 6.05 -4.32 11.16
C GLU A 23 5.26 -3.07 11.55
N SER A 24 4.24 -2.70 10.77
CA SER A 24 3.36 -1.58 11.09
C SER A 24 2.56 -1.79 12.39
N ILE A 25 2.17 -3.04 12.66
CA ILE A 25 1.39 -3.44 13.83
C ILE A 25 2.29 -3.58 15.07
N GLN A 26 3.54 -3.99 14.88
CA GLN A 26 4.49 -4.17 15.99
C GLN A 26 4.76 -2.85 16.72
N GLY A 27 4.38 -2.81 18.00
CA GLY A 27 4.53 -1.63 18.85
C GLY A 27 3.57 -0.48 18.54
N ALA A 28 2.54 -0.71 17.73
CA ALA A 28 1.49 0.26 17.45
C ALA A 28 0.27 0.06 18.36
N ASP A 29 -0.30 1.15 18.87
CA ASP A 29 -1.55 1.13 19.63
C ASP A 29 -2.76 1.13 18.69
N THR A 30 -2.66 1.83 17.55
CA THR A 30 -3.68 1.80 16.51
C THR A 30 -3.11 1.59 15.12
N VAL A 31 -3.84 0.84 14.30
CA VAL A 31 -3.51 0.62 12.88
C VAL A 31 -4.72 0.95 12.02
N ARG A 32 -4.50 1.77 10.99
CA ARG A 32 -5.47 2.04 9.93
C ARG A 32 -4.93 1.55 8.60
N CYS A 33 -5.64 0.61 8.02
CA CYS A 33 -5.35 0.07 6.70
C CYS A 33 -5.99 0.96 5.64
N VAL A 34 -5.19 1.69 4.87
CA VAL A 34 -5.66 2.70 3.92
C VAL A 34 -5.39 2.26 2.49
N TYR A 35 -6.37 2.43 1.61
CA TYR A 35 -6.18 2.38 0.16
C TYR A 35 -6.55 3.75 -0.43
N ILE A 36 -5.65 4.36 -1.19
CA ILE A 36 -5.91 5.66 -1.83
C ILE A 36 -6.30 5.43 -3.28
N LEU A 37 -7.55 5.75 -3.60
CA LEU A 37 -8.06 5.75 -4.96
C LEU A 37 -7.73 7.09 -5.62
N ASP A 38 -6.66 7.09 -6.41
CA ASP A 38 -6.21 8.27 -7.14
C ASP A 38 -7.00 8.45 -8.45
N PRO A 39 -7.77 9.54 -8.62
CA PRO A 39 -8.51 9.81 -9.85
C PRO A 39 -7.59 10.03 -11.05
N TRP A 40 -6.35 10.51 -10.85
CA TRP A 40 -5.40 10.66 -11.95
C TRP A 40 -4.93 9.32 -12.48
N PHE A 41 -4.71 8.34 -11.61
CA PHE A 41 -4.44 6.97 -12.03
C PHE A 41 -5.60 6.40 -12.85
N ALA A 42 -6.84 6.73 -12.49
CA ALA A 42 -8.02 6.32 -13.24
C ALA A 42 -8.18 6.96 -14.61
N GLY A 43 -7.74 8.23 -14.77
CA GLY A 43 -7.79 8.95 -16.03
C GLY A 43 -6.57 8.75 -16.94
N SER A 44 -5.38 8.55 -16.37
CA SER A 44 -4.11 8.51 -17.12
C SER A 44 -3.72 7.12 -17.60
N SER A 45 -4.25 6.07 -16.97
CA SER A 45 -4.04 4.70 -17.42
C SER A 45 -5.32 4.21 -18.09
N ASN A 46 -5.21 3.65 -19.29
CA ASN A 46 -6.30 3.00 -20.04
C ASN A 46 -6.82 1.75 -19.28
N VAL A 47 -7.36 1.95 -18.08
CA VAL A 47 -7.83 0.90 -17.18
C VAL A 47 -9.24 0.56 -17.63
N GLY A 48 -9.34 -0.51 -18.40
CA GLY A 48 -10.64 -1.05 -18.80
C GLY A 48 -11.50 -1.43 -17.59
N ILE A 49 -12.81 -1.44 -17.78
CA ILE A 49 -13.83 -1.75 -16.75
C ILE A 49 -13.51 -3.06 -16.01
N SER A 50 -12.99 -4.07 -16.71
CA SER A 50 -12.63 -5.36 -16.10
C SER A 50 -11.55 -5.22 -15.02
N ARG A 51 -10.55 -4.35 -15.21
CA ARG A 51 -9.51 -4.09 -14.21
C ARG A 51 -10.07 -3.36 -13.00
N TRP A 52 -10.96 -2.39 -13.22
CA TRP A 52 -11.66 -1.70 -12.14
C TRP A 52 -12.50 -2.67 -11.31
N ARG A 53 -13.27 -3.53 -11.98
CA ARG A 53 -14.08 -4.55 -11.31
C ARG A 53 -13.23 -5.49 -10.47
N PHE A 54 -12.12 -5.98 -11.02
CA PHE A 54 -11.20 -6.85 -10.29
C PHE A 54 -10.62 -6.13 -9.06
N LEU A 55 -10.17 -4.88 -9.21
CA LEU A 55 -9.64 -4.10 -8.09
C LEU A 55 -10.69 -3.94 -6.98
N LEU A 56 -11.91 -3.53 -7.31
CA LEU A 56 -12.98 -3.38 -6.32
C LEU A 56 -13.26 -4.68 -5.56
N GLN A 57 -13.33 -5.81 -6.28
CA GLN A 57 -13.50 -7.12 -5.66
C GLN A 57 -12.34 -7.48 -4.72
N CYS A 58 -11.10 -7.13 -5.08
CA CYS A 58 -9.96 -7.30 -4.18
C CYS A 58 -10.03 -6.41 -2.94
N LEU A 59 -10.52 -5.17 -3.07
CA LEU A 59 -10.70 -4.27 -1.92
C LEU A 59 -11.82 -4.76 -0.99
N GLU A 60 -12.92 -5.27 -1.55
CA GLU A 60 -14.01 -5.90 -0.79
C GLU A 60 -13.53 -7.14 -0.03
N ASP A 61 -12.78 -8.03 -0.69
CA ASP A 61 -12.21 -9.22 -0.06
C ASP A 61 -11.19 -8.87 1.05
N LEU A 62 -10.38 -7.83 0.82
CA LEU A 62 -9.45 -7.32 1.81
C LEU A 62 -10.16 -6.71 3.02
N ASP A 63 -11.21 -5.90 2.82
CA ASP A 63 -12.03 -5.36 3.92
C ASP A 63 -12.72 -6.50 4.69
N ALA A 64 -13.29 -7.49 3.99
CA ALA A 64 -13.92 -8.66 4.62
C ALA A 64 -12.92 -9.47 5.46
N SER A 65 -11.68 -9.60 4.99
CA SER A 65 -10.60 -10.26 5.73
C SER A 65 -10.13 -9.46 6.94
N LEU A 66 -10.04 -8.13 6.82
CA LEU A 66 -9.73 -7.23 7.94
C LEU A 66 -10.86 -7.22 9.00
N ARG A 67 -12.13 -7.30 8.59
CA ARG A 67 -13.28 -7.39 9.51
C ARG A 67 -13.19 -8.59 10.44
N LYS A 68 -12.71 -9.74 9.95
CA LYS A 68 -12.48 -10.94 10.77
C LYS A 68 -11.41 -10.72 11.86
N LEU A 69 -10.57 -9.70 11.71
CA LEU A 69 -9.54 -9.28 12.65
C LEU A 69 -9.93 -8.04 13.46
N ASN A 70 -11.22 -7.70 13.52
CA ASN A 70 -11.73 -6.47 14.15
C ASN A 70 -11.10 -5.18 13.60
N SER A 71 -10.74 -5.19 12.31
CA SER A 71 -10.23 -4.04 11.58
C SER A 71 -11.08 -3.74 10.35
N ARG A 72 -10.76 -2.66 9.64
CA ARG A 72 -11.47 -2.20 8.44
C ARG A 72 -10.49 -1.60 7.44
N LEU A 73 -10.84 -1.69 6.16
CA LEU A 73 -10.18 -0.96 5.09
C LEU A 73 -10.75 0.45 5.00
N PHE A 74 -9.87 1.43 4.86
CA PHE A 74 -10.19 2.84 4.65
C PHE A 74 -9.90 3.21 3.20
N VAL A 75 -10.93 3.25 2.35
CA VAL A 75 -10.78 3.65 0.95
C VAL A 75 -10.96 5.16 0.85
N ILE A 76 -9.90 5.88 0.49
CA ILE A 76 -9.88 7.34 0.45
C ILE A 76 -9.67 7.80 -0.99
N ARG A 77 -10.47 8.78 -1.43
CA ARG A 77 -10.39 9.33 -2.78
C ARG A 77 -9.49 10.58 -2.78
N GLY A 78 -8.60 10.68 -3.75
CA GLY A 78 -7.75 11.84 -3.96
C GLY A 78 -6.29 11.49 -4.24
N GLN A 79 -5.46 12.51 -4.43
CA GLN A 79 -4.03 12.32 -4.63
C GLN A 79 -3.33 12.00 -3.29
N PRO A 80 -2.42 11.02 -3.25
CA PRO A 80 -1.68 10.70 -2.02
C PRO A 80 -0.99 11.91 -1.38
N THR A 81 -0.46 12.83 -2.19
CA THR A 81 0.22 14.06 -1.75
C THR A 81 -0.69 15.02 -0.99
N ASP A 82 -2.00 15.01 -1.26
CA ASP A 82 -2.97 15.85 -0.56
C ASP A 82 -3.61 15.11 0.62
N VAL A 83 -3.85 13.81 0.44
CA VAL A 83 -4.50 12.95 1.43
C VAL A 83 -3.60 12.76 2.65
N PHE A 84 -2.34 12.39 2.48
CA PHE A 84 -1.47 12.05 3.61
C PHE A 84 -1.24 13.20 4.60
N PRO A 85 -0.94 14.44 4.19
CA PRO A 85 -0.78 15.56 5.12
C PRO A 85 -2.04 15.80 5.97
N ARG A 86 -3.24 15.60 5.41
CA ARG A 86 -4.50 15.68 6.16
C ARG A 86 -4.59 14.55 7.18
N LEU A 87 -4.36 13.31 6.75
CA LEU A 87 -4.47 12.12 7.62
C LEU A 87 -3.44 12.14 8.76
N PHE A 88 -2.21 12.60 8.50
CA PHE A 88 -1.18 12.70 9.52
C PHE A 88 -1.61 13.60 10.67
N LYS A 89 -2.28 14.72 10.36
CA LYS A 89 -2.82 15.65 11.36
C LYS A 89 -4.08 15.10 12.03
N GLU A 90 -5.07 14.71 11.23
CA GLU A 90 -6.39 14.28 11.71
C GLU A 90 -6.31 13.06 12.64
N TRP A 91 -5.46 12.09 12.29
CA TRP A 91 -5.33 10.84 13.06
C TRP A 91 -4.09 10.82 13.95
N SER A 92 -3.36 11.93 14.03
CA SER A 92 -2.12 12.05 14.83
C SER A 92 -1.15 10.89 14.58
N ILE A 93 -0.86 10.65 13.31
CA ILE A 93 -0.05 9.50 12.86
C ILE A 93 1.40 9.69 13.27
N LYS A 94 2.03 8.59 13.68
CA LYS A 94 3.46 8.52 14.03
C LYS A 94 4.24 7.61 13.09
N ARG A 95 3.57 6.66 12.45
CA ARG A 95 4.20 5.73 11.51
C ARG A 95 3.35 5.55 10.25
N LEU A 96 4.00 5.54 9.10
CA LEU A 96 3.43 5.16 7.82
C LEU A 96 4.21 3.95 7.30
N SER A 97 3.50 2.91 6.88
CA SER A 97 4.11 1.74 6.26
C SER A 97 3.51 1.47 4.89
N TYR A 98 4.33 1.00 3.95
CA TYR A 98 3.89 0.55 2.63
C TYR A 98 4.90 -0.41 2.01
N GLU A 99 4.46 -1.20 1.05
CA GLU A 99 5.30 -2.10 0.25
C GLU A 99 6.29 -1.30 -0.63
N TYR A 100 7.44 -1.84 -1.03
CA TYR A 100 8.30 -1.16 -2.00
C TYR A 100 7.71 -1.26 -3.42
N ASP A 101 7.66 -0.13 -4.14
CA ASP A 101 7.30 -0.11 -5.57
C ASP A 101 8.54 0.22 -6.41
N SER A 102 8.98 -0.73 -7.23
CA SER A 102 10.17 -0.56 -8.07
C SER A 102 9.91 0.21 -9.36
N GLU A 103 8.65 0.46 -9.72
CA GLU A 103 8.30 1.17 -10.95
C GLU A 103 8.65 2.68 -10.84
N PRO A 104 9.10 3.33 -11.93
CA PRO A 104 9.55 4.72 -11.90
C PRO A 104 8.51 5.69 -11.31
N PHE A 105 7.25 5.57 -11.72
CA PHE A 105 6.15 6.38 -11.20
C PHE A 105 5.92 6.15 -9.70
N GLY A 106 6.03 4.89 -9.26
CA GLY A 106 5.94 4.51 -7.85
C GLY A 106 7.06 5.13 -7.02
N LYS A 107 8.31 5.08 -7.52
CA LYS A 107 9.49 5.67 -6.86
C LYS A 107 9.35 7.19 -6.69
N GLU A 108 8.91 7.91 -7.72
CA GLU A 108 8.73 9.37 -7.66
C GLU A 108 7.64 9.77 -6.65
N ARG A 109 6.49 9.09 -6.71
CA ARG A 109 5.40 9.29 -5.74
C ARG A 109 5.87 8.99 -4.32
N ASP A 110 6.53 7.86 -4.10
CA ASP A 110 6.97 7.43 -2.78
C ASP A 110 8.04 8.40 -2.22
N ALA A 111 8.88 8.99 -3.06
CA ALA A 111 9.82 10.05 -2.66
C ALA A 111 9.11 11.31 -2.17
N ALA A 112 8.05 11.75 -2.87
CA ALA A 112 7.22 12.87 -2.43
C ALA A 112 6.54 12.58 -1.07
N ILE A 113 5.98 11.37 -0.90
CA ILE A 113 5.34 10.98 0.36
C ILE A 113 6.34 10.87 1.51
N ARG A 114 7.55 10.35 1.28
CA ARG A 114 8.62 10.33 2.30
C ARG A 114 8.99 11.73 2.77
N LYS A 115 9.05 12.70 1.86
CA LYS A 115 9.32 14.10 2.20
C LYS A 115 8.22 14.67 3.10
N LEU A 116 6.95 14.48 2.72
CA LEU A 116 5.79 14.93 3.50
C LEU A 116 5.73 14.26 4.89
N ALA A 117 6.05 12.97 4.97
CA ALA A 117 6.10 12.24 6.23
C ALA A 117 7.22 12.78 7.14
N SER A 118 8.41 13.04 6.60
CA SER A 118 9.53 13.64 7.33
C SER A 118 9.17 15.02 7.90
N GLU A 119 8.55 15.88 7.07
CA GLU A 119 8.07 17.21 7.49
C GLU A 119 7.01 17.14 8.61
N ALA A 120 6.21 16.08 8.64
CA ALA A 120 5.21 15.82 9.67
C ALA A 120 5.74 15.06 10.90
N GLY A 121 7.03 14.66 10.90
CA GLY A 121 7.61 13.84 11.97
C GLY A 121 7.05 12.41 12.04
N VAL A 122 6.66 11.86 10.89
CA VAL A 122 6.13 10.50 10.73
C VAL A 122 7.26 9.57 10.26
N GLU A 123 7.47 8.48 11.01
CA GLU A 123 8.39 7.41 10.64
C GLU A 123 7.85 6.64 9.43
N VAL A 124 8.69 6.37 8.43
CA VAL A 124 8.30 5.62 7.23
C VAL A 124 8.97 4.26 7.20
N VAL A 125 8.16 3.20 7.16
CA VAL A 125 8.59 1.80 7.06
C VAL A 125 8.28 1.27 5.67
N VAL A 126 9.30 0.79 4.96
CA VAL A 126 9.13 0.23 3.61
C VAL A 126 9.78 -1.14 3.54
N ARG A 127 9.03 -2.13 3.02
CA ARG A 127 9.52 -3.51 2.82
C ARG A 127 9.24 -4.01 1.42
N ILE A 128 10.15 -4.78 0.88
CA ILE A 128 10.01 -5.42 -0.42
C ILE A 128 9.17 -6.68 -0.25
N SER A 129 8.05 -6.77 -0.95
CA SER A 129 7.18 -7.97 -0.94
C SER A 129 6.50 -8.24 -2.28
N HIS A 130 6.81 -7.44 -3.31
CA HIS A 130 6.25 -7.61 -4.66
C HIS A 130 7.16 -8.47 -5.54
N THR A 131 8.47 -8.44 -5.26
CA THR A 131 9.51 -9.15 -5.99
C THR A 131 10.23 -10.12 -5.06
N LEU A 132 10.68 -11.25 -5.58
CA LEU A 132 11.44 -12.25 -4.82
C LEU A 132 12.76 -11.71 -4.28
N TYR A 133 13.36 -10.76 -5.01
CA TYR A 133 14.65 -10.17 -4.69
C TYR A 133 14.54 -8.64 -4.73
N ASP A 134 15.50 -8.00 -4.09
CA ASP A 134 15.74 -6.57 -4.23
C ASP A 134 16.34 -6.28 -5.60
N LEU A 135 15.59 -5.58 -6.45
CA LEU A 135 15.99 -5.27 -7.82
C LEU A 135 17.20 -4.33 -7.86
N ASP A 136 17.34 -3.43 -6.88
CA ASP A 136 18.45 -2.49 -6.85
C ASP A 136 19.77 -3.25 -6.57
N LYS A 137 19.74 -4.28 -5.71
CA LYS A 137 20.89 -5.20 -5.50
C LYS A 137 21.28 -5.98 -6.76
N ILE A 138 20.30 -6.42 -7.56
CA ILE A 138 20.58 -7.14 -8.81
C ILE A 138 21.29 -6.22 -9.80
N ILE A 139 20.84 -4.96 -9.89
CA ILE A 139 21.44 -3.94 -10.76
C ILE A 139 22.87 -3.62 -10.30
N GLU A 140 23.09 -3.46 -8.99
CA GLU A 140 24.42 -3.26 -8.40
C GLU A 140 25.38 -4.40 -8.73
N LEU A 141 24.96 -5.67 -8.54
CA LEU A 141 25.75 -6.85 -8.88
C LEU A 141 26.09 -6.97 -10.36
N ASN A 142 25.32 -6.31 -11.22
CA ASN A 142 25.55 -6.26 -12.66
C ASN A 142 26.27 -4.97 -13.12
N GLY A 143 26.90 -4.24 -12.20
CA GLY A 143 27.69 -3.05 -12.52
C GLY A 143 26.83 -1.80 -12.78
N GLY A 144 25.67 -1.70 -12.15
CA GLY A 144 24.77 -0.55 -12.26
C GLY A 144 23.84 -0.59 -13.47
N GLN A 145 23.77 -1.71 -14.19
CA GLN A 145 22.87 -1.88 -15.35
C GLN A 145 21.92 -3.05 -15.17
N SER A 146 20.70 -2.92 -15.68
CA SER A 146 19.74 -4.02 -15.69
C SER A 146 20.22 -5.16 -16.60
N PRO A 147 20.10 -6.43 -16.17
CA PRO A 147 20.47 -7.57 -17.01
C PRO A 147 19.54 -7.66 -18.22
N LEU A 148 20.13 -7.58 -19.43
CA LEU A 148 19.37 -7.58 -20.69
C LEU A 148 19.02 -8.98 -21.21
N THR A 149 19.56 -10.04 -20.58
CA THR A 149 19.25 -11.42 -20.96
C THR A 149 18.84 -12.23 -19.73
N TYR A 150 17.90 -13.15 -19.92
CA TYR A 150 17.43 -14.03 -18.85
C TYR A 150 18.56 -14.90 -18.27
N LYS A 151 19.48 -15.41 -19.11
CA LYS A 151 20.63 -16.19 -18.67
C LYS A 151 21.57 -15.38 -17.76
N ARG A 152 21.79 -14.10 -18.10
CA ARG A 152 22.58 -13.19 -17.25
C ARG A 152 21.87 -12.97 -15.92
N PHE A 153 20.56 -12.72 -15.92
CA PHE A 153 19.75 -12.60 -14.71
C PHE A 153 19.87 -13.85 -13.82
N GLN A 154 19.70 -15.05 -14.37
CA GLN A 154 19.88 -16.31 -13.62
C GLN A 154 21.28 -16.45 -13.00
N THR A 155 22.32 -16.04 -13.73
CA THR A 155 23.71 -16.08 -13.23
C THR A 155 23.96 -15.11 -12.08
N LEU A 156 23.24 -13.98 -12.05
CA LEU A 156 23.31 -13.02 -10.94
C LEU A 156 22.56 -13.57 -9.72
N ILE A 157 21.34 -14.07 -9.93
CA ILE A 157 20.52 -14.65 -8.85
C ILE A 157 21.22 -15.85 -8.20
N SER A 158 21.92 -16.69 -8.96
CA SER A 158 22.65 -17.84 -8.39
C SER A 158 23.80 -17.46 -7.45
N ARG A 159 24.19 -16.18 -7.41
CA ARG A 159 25.21 -15.62 -6.51
C ARG A 159 24.61 -14.87 -5.33
N MET A 160 23.31 -14.66 -5.32
CA MET A 160 22.60 -14.00 -4.23
C MET A 160 22.21 -15.01 -3.15
N GLU A 161 21.91 -14.50 -1.97
CA GLU A 161 21.34 -15.30 -0.89
C GLU A 161 19.97 -15.86 -1.28
N ALA A 162 19.56 -16.95 -0.63
CA ALA A 162 18.25 -17.54 -0.86
C ALA A 162 17.14 -16.55 -0.46
N VAL A 163 16.01 -16.63 -1.18
CA VAL A 163 14.81 -15.83 -0.86
C VAL A 163 14.35 -16.14 0.55
N GLU A 164 14.02 -15.09 1.30
CA GLU A 164 13.46 -15.23 2.64
C GLU A 164 12.15 -16.02 2.62
N THR A 165 11.90 -16.79 3.68
CA THR A 165 10.62 -17.49 3.80
C THR A 165 9.47 -16.50 3.96
N PRO A 166 8.31 -16.75 3.34
CA PRO A 166 7.16 -15.86 3.44
C PRO A 166 6.78 -15.58 4.89
N VAL A 167 6.46 -14.34 5.17
CA VAL A 167 6.01 -13.94 6.51
C VAL A 167 4.62 -14.52 6.77
N GLU A 168 4.41 -15.04 7.98
CA GLU A 168 3.10 -15.54 8.41
C GLU A 168 1.98 -14.50 8.24
N SER A 169 0.78 -15.00 7.96
CA SER A 169 -0.40 -14.14 7.83
C SER A 169 -0.72 -13.42 9.13
N ILE A 170 -1.23 -12.19 9.03
CA ILE A 170 -1.70 -11.45 10.19
C ILE A 170 -2.86 -12.21 10.85
N THR A 171 -2.68 -12.57 12.12
CA THR A 171 -3.70 -13.20 12.96
C THR A 171 -4.24 -12.21 14.00
N ALA A 172 -5.33 -12.56 14.68
CA ALA A 172 -5.85 -11.78 15.80
C ALA A 172 -4.82 -11.63 16.93
N GLU A 173 -3.93 -12.62 17.10
CA GLU A 173 -2.84 -12.58 18.07
C GLU A 173 -1.78 -11.52 17.70
N VAL A 174 -1.44 -11.42 16.41
CA VAL A 174 -0.50 -10.40 15.91
C VAL A 174 -1.09 -9.00 16.04
N MET A 175 -2.40 -8.84 15.78
CA MET A 175 -3.11 -7.58 16.06
C MET A 175 -3.08 -7.27 17.56
N GLY A 176 -3.26 -8.28 18.41
CA GLY A 176 -3.03 -8.18 19.85
C GLY A 176 -3.79 -7.03 20.50
N LYS A 177 -3.05 -6.00 20.94
CA LYS A 177 -3.61 -4.77 21.55
C LYS A 177 -3.85 -3.64 20.54
N CYS A 178 -3.40 -3.81 19.30
CA CYS A 178 -3.56 -2.84 18.24
C CYS A 178 -5.02 -2.80 17.81
N THR A 179 -5.64 -1.63 17.91
CA THR A 179 -7.05 -1.46 17.55
C THR A 179 -7.18 -0.61 16.30
N THR A 180 -8.24 -0.82 15.54
CA THR A 180 -8.60 0.07 14.43
C THR A 180 -9.78 0.92 14.88
N PRO A 181 -9.60 2.23 15.08
CA PRO A 181 -10.71 3.11 15.45
C PRO A 181 -11.64 3.28 14.24
N VAL A 182 -12.86 2.77 14.38
CA VAL A 182 -13.93 2.79 13.36
C VAL A 182 -15.13 3.51 13.98
N PHE A 183 -15.75 4.39 13.20
CA PHE A 183 -16.96 5.12 13.59
C PHE A 183 -18.17 4.59 12.79
N ASP A 184 -19.38 4.89 13.25
CA ASP A 184 -20.61 4.40 12.62
C ASP A 184 -20.79 4.88 11.17
N ASP A 185 -20.16 6.00 10.80
CA ASP A 185 -20.17 6.57 9.45
C ASP A 185 -19.03 6.07 8.54
N HIS A 186 -18.34 5.00 8.93
CA HIS A 186 -17.20 4.47 8.19
C HIS A 186 -17.56 4.02 6.78
N ASP A 187 -18.68 3.32 6.60
CA ASP A 187 -19.07 2.79 5.29
C ASP A 187 -19.41 3.93 4.31
N ASP A 188 -19.99 5.02 4.80
CA ASP A 188 -20.31 6.20 3.99
C ASP A 188 -19.06 7.00 3.58
N LYS A 189 -18.06 7.10 4.48
CA LYS A 189 -16.86 7.91 4.27
C LYS A 189 -15.71 7.16 3.59
N PHE A 190 -15.54 5.89 3.93
CA PHE A 190 -14.35 5.10 3.61
C PHE A 190 -14.67 3.73 3.01
N GLY A 191 -15.95 3.45 2.73
CA GLY A 191 -16.37 2.23 2.06
C GLY A 191 -15.81 2.09 0.65
N VAL A 192 -15.78 0.84 0.17
CA VAL A 192 -15.36 0.53 -1.20
C VAL A 192 -16.42 1.09 -2.18
N PRO A 193 -16.05 1.95 -3.14
CA PRO A 193 -17.00 2.51 -4.11
C PRO A 193 -17.55 1.46 -5.06
N SER A 194 -18.78 1.66 -5.52
CA SER A 194 -19.36 0.87 -6.62
C SER A 194 -18.76 1.24 -7.99
N LEU A 195 -18.89 0.33 -8.98
CA LEU A 195 -18.50 0.63 -10.37
C LEU A 195 -19.28 1.79 -10.97
N GLU A 196 -20.54 1.95 -10.61
CA GLU A 196 -21.38 3.06 -11.08
C GLU A 196 -20.91 4.40 -10.51
N GLU A 197 -20.53 4.40 -9.22
CA GLU A 197 -19.87 5.56 -8.64
C GLU A 197 -18.64 5.88 -9.46
N LEU A 198 -17.69 4.93 -9.63
CA LEU A 198 -16.45 5.08 -10.43
C LEU A 198 -16.71 5.61 -11.85
N GLY A 199 -17.74 5.10 -12.53
CA GLY A 199 -18.12 5.53 -13.89
C GLY A 199 -18.55 7.00 -13.97
N LYS A 200 -19.21 7.52 -12.93
CA LYS A 200 -19.52 8.96 -12.84
C LYS A 200 -18.26 9.83 -12.66
N TRP A 201 -17.16 9.28 -12.13
CA TRP A 201 -15.86 9.98 -12.05
C TRP A 201 -15.14 9.99 -13.41
N GLY A 202 -15.26 8.92 -14.20
CA GLY A 202 -14.68 8.85 -15.54
C GLY A 202 -15.23 9.91 -16.49
N HIS A 203 -16.52 10.27 -16.37
CA HIS A 203 -17.12 11.36 -17.16
C HIS A 203 -16.61 12.76 -16.79
N PHE A 204 -16.18 13.00 -15.56
CA PHE A 204 -15.52 14.26 -15.19
C PHE A 204 -14.09 14.38 -15.73
N CYS A 205 -13.46 13.25 -16.13
CA CYS A 205 -12.11 13.22 -16.68
C CYS A 205 -12.07 13.15 -18.22
N CYS A 206 -13.22 12.92 -18.89
CA CYS A 206 -13.36 12.87 -20.35
C CYS A 206 -13.83 14.20 -20.97
N VAL A 207 -13.81 15.32 -20.24
CA VAL A 207 -13.99 16.65 -20.83
C VAL A 207 -12.60 17.28 -21.03
N CYS A 208 -11.93 16.84 -22.09
CA CYS A 208 -10.91 17.63 -22.80
C CYS A 208 -11.42 17.87 -24.21
#